data_AF-A0A2S7N3C8-F1
#
_entry.id   AF-A0A2S7N3C8-F1
#
_cell.length_a   1.000
_cell.length_b   1.000
_cell.length_c   1.000
_cell.angle_alpha   90.00
_cell.angle_beta   90.00
_cell.angle_gamma   90.00
#
_symmetry.space_group_name_H-M   'P 1'
#
loop_
_entity.id
_entity.type
_entity.pdbx_description
1 polymer ?
#
loop_
_entity_poly.entity_id
_entity_poly.type
_entity_poly.pdbx_seq_one_letter_code
_entity_poly.pdbx_strand_id
1 'polypeptide(L)'
;MVKKLLIFLGCCIVIYSVYYDLTYGTLPKATPAAVDKTKETYYNIKVEPGDTVISLIEEKEGTLPVPIEQIIKDFRTLNNGLSPEEIKIGQTYKLKNY
;
A
#
# COMPACT_ATOMS: atom_id res chain seq x y z
N MET A 1 1.92 -26.69 -43.61
CA MET A 1 2.95 -26.40 -42.58
C MET A 1 2.60 -25.15 -41.76
N VAL A 2 2.26 -24.03 -42.41
CA VAL A 2 1.88 -22.75 -41.76
C VAL A 2 0.70 -22.81 -40.77
N LYS A 3 -0.34 -23.61 -41.01
CA LYS A 3 -1.46 -23.78 -40.06
C LYS A 3 -1.03 -24.37 -38.72
N LYS A 4 -0.05 -25.28 -38.72
CA LYS A 4 0.49 -25.88 -37.48
C LYS A 4 1.39 -24.89 -36.74
N LEU A 5 2.10 -24.02 -37.47
CA LEU A 5 2.91 -22.95 -36.89
C LEU A 5 2.05 -21.88 -36.21
N LEU A 6 0.91 -21.50 -36.81
CA LEU A 6 -0.03 -20.53 -36.23
C LEU A 6 -0.67 -21.04 -34.94
N ILE A 7 -1.05 -22.32 -34.90
CA ILE A 7 -1.59 -22.94 -33.68
C ILE A 7 -0.52 -22.97 -32.58
N PHE A 8 0.71 -23.36 -32.92
CA PHE A 8 1.82 -23.37 -31.97
C PHE A 8 2.08 -21.97 -31.38
N LEU A 9 2.15 -20.94 -32.24
CA LEU A 9 2.36 -19.56 -31.80
C LEU A 9 1.21 -19.05 -30.92
N GLY A 10 -0.04 -19.39 -31.27
CA GLY A 10 -1.21 -19.09 -30.44
C GLY A 10 -1.14 -19.74 -29.06
N CYS A 11 -0.74 -21.01 -28.97
CA CYS A 11 -0.51 -21.69 -27.70
C CYS A 11 0.58 -20.99 -26.86
N CYS A 12 1.69 -20.57 -27.47
CA CYS A 12 2.75 -19.84 -26.75
C CYS A 12 2.24 -18.52 -26.15
N ILE A 13 1.42 -17.77 -26.89
CA ILE A 13 0.84 -16.50 -26.40
C ILE A 13 -0.11 -16.76 -25.23
N VAL A 14 -0.99 -17.77 -25.32
CA VAL A 14 -1.91 -18.12 -24.22
C VAL A 14 -1.15 -18.52 -22.97
N ILE A 15 -0.12 -19.36 -23.10
CA ILE A 15 0.72 -19.78 -21.96
C ILE A 15 1.44 -18.58 -21.34
N TYR A 16 1.99 -17.69 -22.17
CA TYR A 16 2.66 -16.48 -21.68
C TYR A 16 1.69 -15.56 -20.93
N SER A 17 0.49 -15.33 -21.45
CA SER A 17 -0.52 -14.51 -20.78
C SER A 17 -0.95 -15.11 -19.45
N VAL A 18 -1.17 -16.43 -19.38
CA VAL A 18 -1.49 -17.12 -18.12
C VAL A 18 -0.33 -17.01 -17.12
N TYR A 19 0.91 -17.20 -17.58
CA TYR A 19 2.10 -17.00 -16.73
C TYR A 19 2.17 -15.57 -16.20
N TYR A 20 1.93 -14.57 -17.06
CA TYR A 20 2.00 -13.17 -16.68
C TYR A 20 0.91 -12.79 -15.67
N ASP A 21 -0.33 -13.25 -15.90
CA ASP A 21 -1.46 -13.04 -14.99
C ASP A 21 -1.23 -13.71 -13.62
N LEU A 22 -0.66 -14.92 -13.60
CA LEU A 22 -0.34 -15.64 -12.35
C LEU A 22 0.89 -15.08 -11.62
N THR A 23 1.89 -14.55 -12.33
CA THR A 23 3.18 -14.15 -11.74
C THR A 23 3.19 -12.68 -11.34
N TYR A 24 2.62 -11.82 -12.19
CA TYR A 24 2.59 -10.37 -12.02
C TYR A 24 1.21 -9.86 -11.61
N GLY A 25 0.31 -10.78 -11.23
CA GLY A 25 -1.10 -10.55 -10.93
C GLY A 25 -1.40 -9.20 -10.32
N THR A 26 -2.48 -8.58 -10.79
CA THR A 26 -2.89 -7.20 -10.47
C THR A 26 -3.37 -7.00 -9.03
N LEU A 27 -3.21 -8.02 -8.17
CA LEU A 27 -3.57 -7.92 -6.77
C LEU A 27 -2.42 -7.24 -6.01
N PRO A 28 -2.70 -6.20 -5.21
CA PRO A 28 -1.68 -5.63 -4.35
C PRO A 28 -1.12 -6.75 -3.48
N LYS A 29 0.21 -6.89 -3.50
CA LYS A 29 0.92 -7.86 -2.66
C LYS A 29 0.49 -7.60 -1.22
N ALA A 30 -0.31 -8.50 -0.64
CA ALA A 30 -0.70 -8.39 0.75
C ALA A 30 0.59 -8.42 1.57
N THR A 31 0.95 -7.27 2.14
CA THR A 31 2.02 -7.18 3.12
C THR A 31 1.66 -8.13 4.25
N PRO A 32 2.47 -9.15 4.56
CA PRO A 32 2.17 -10.01 5.70
C PRO A 32 2.07 -9.11 6.92
N ALA A 33 0.92 -9.17 7.60
CA ALA A 33 0.76 -8.66 8.95
C ALA A 33 1.68 -9.50 9.84
N ALA A 34 2.95 -9.08 9.93
CA ALA A 34 3.85 -9.56 10.94
C ALA A 34 3.31 -9.03 12.28
N VAL A 35 2.52 -9.85 12.95
CA VAL A 35 2.23 -9.68 14.37
C VAL A 35 3.54 -9.97 15.09
N ASP A 36 4.34 -8.94 15.29
CA ASP A 36 5.52 -8.99 16.14
C ASP A 36 5.21 -8.20 17.41
N LYS A 37 5.27 -8.89 18.56
CA LYS A 37 5.03 -8.30 19.89
C LYS A 37 6.22 -7.45 20.36
N THR A 38 6.67 -6.56 19.51
CA THR A 38 7.39 -5.34 19.87
C THR A 38 6.33 -4.25 20.02
N LYS A 39 6.49 -3.30 20.96
CA LYS A 39 5.65 -2.08 20.96
C LYS A 39 5.79 -1.44 19.59
N GLU A 40 4.84 -1.66 18.68
CA GLU A 40 4.96 -1.16 17.32
C GLU A 40 5.00 0.37 17.42
N THR A 41 6.11 0.94 16.96
CA THR A 41 6.34 2.40 16.93
C THR A 41 5.45 3.08 15.88
N TYR A 42 4.77 2.31 15.06
CA TYR A 42 3.83 2.76 14.05
C TYR A 42 2.71 1.73 13.85
N TYR A 43 1.63 2.13 13.21
CA TYR A 43 0.54 1.27 12.75
C TYR A 43 0.25 1.56 11.27
N ASN A 44 -0.33 0.59 10.57
CA ASN A 44 -0.75 0.76 9.19
C ASN A 44 -2.23 1.16 9.14
N ILE A 45 -2.57 2.16 8.33
CA ILE A 45 -3.95 2.60 8.12
C ILE A 45 -4.23 2.76 6.62
N LYS A 46 -5.42 2.34 6.20
CA LYS A 46 -5.90 2.51 4.83
C LYS A 46 -6.68 3.82 4.76
N VAL A 47 -6.41 4.62 3.73
CA VAL A 47 -7.07 5.92 3.52
C VAL A 47 -8.41 5.72 2.84
N GLU A 48 -9.46 6.27 3.46
CA GLU A 48 -10.83 6.34 2.95
C GLU A 48 -11.12 7.74 2.35
N PRO A 49 -12.21 7.88 1.57
CA PRO A 49 -12.58 9.19 1.00
C PRO A 49 -12.88 10.23 2.10
N GLY A 50 -12.17 11.35 2.05
CA GLY A 50 -12.34 12.46 3.00
C GLY A 50 -11.32 12.46 4.14
N ASP A 51 -10.52 11.40 4.27
CA ASP A 51 -9.48 11.33 5.28
C ASP A 51 -8.32 12.30 5.01
N THR A 52 -7.73 12.75 6.12
CA THR A 52 -6.45 13.45 6.15
C THR A 52 -5.53 12.72 7.13
N VAL A 53 -4.21 12.90 7.00
CA VAL A 53 -3.27 12.34 8.00
C VAL A 53 -3.61 12.80 9.42
N ILE A 54 -4.13 14.02 9.57
CA ILE A 54 -4.52 14.60 10.87
C ILE A 54 -5.75 13.86 11.41
N SER A 55 -6.83 13.76 10.63
CA SER A 55 -8.08 13.11 11.08
C SER A 55 -7.86 11.64 11.43
N LEU A 56 -7.00 10.94 10.70
CA LEU A 56 -6.65 9.54 10.97
C LEU A 56 -5.88 9.32 12.28
N ILE A 57 -5.13 10.33 12.74
CA ILE A 57 -4.47 10.31 14.05
C ILE A 57 -5.49 10.65 15.14
N GLU A 58 -6.32 11.67 14.92
CA GLU A 58 -7.35 12.07 15.87
C GLU A 58 -8.39 10.98 16.10
N GLU A 59 -8.78 10.24 15.06
CA GLU A 59 -9.73 9.13 15.19
C GLU A 59 -9.19 8.04 16.13
N LYS A 60 -7.89 7.78 16.08
CA LYS A 60 -7.26 6.76 16.91
C LYS A 60 -6.96 7.23 18.32
N GLU A 61 -6.38 8.42 18.45
CA GLU A 61 -5.86 8.94 19.73
C GLU A 61 -6.90 9.81 20.46
N GLY A 62 -8.01 10.14 19.82
CA GLY A 62 -9.08 11.03 20.31
C GLY A 62 -8.73 12.52 20.26
N THR A 63 -7.45 12.87 20.08
CA THR A 63 -6.93 14.24 19.96
C THR A 63 -5.61 14.25 19.21
N LEU A 64 -5.03 15.42 18.97
CA LEU A 64 -3.67 15.53 18.43
C LEU A 64 -2.66 15.38 19.58
N PRO A 65 -1.88 14.28 19.63
CA PRO A 65 -0.97 14.00 20.75
C PRO A 65 0.30 14.87 20.70
N VAL A 66 0.62 15.45 19.54
CA VAL A 66 1.81 16.27 19.28
C VAL A 66 1.49 17.38 18.27
N PRO A 67 2.34 18.43 18.16
CA PRO A 67 2.17 19.48 17.15
C PRO A 67 2.16 18.95 15.71
N ILE A 68 1.43 19.64 14.82
CA ILE A 68 1.24 19.23 13.42
C ILE A 68 2.58 19.08 12.71
N GLU A 69 3.56 19.96 12.95
CA GLU A 69 4.89 19.90 12.32
C GLU A 69 5.60 18.57 12.63
N GLN A 70 5.42 18.05 13.85
CA GLN A 70 5.96 16.77 14.26
C GLN A 70 5.22 15.62 13.59
N ILE A 71 3.89 15.70 13.47
CA ILE A 71 3.07 14.73 12.74
C ILE A 71 3.55 14.62 11.29
N ILE A 72 3.71 15.75 10.60
CA ILE A 72 4.15 15.79 9.21
C ILE A 72 5.57 15.19 9.08
N LYS A 73 6.48 15.51 10.02
CA LYS A 73 7.84 14.95 10.05
C LYS A 73 7.85 13.43 10.28
N ASP A 74 7.07 12.96 11.24
CA ASP A 74 6.96 11.54 11.58
C ASP A 74 6.34 10.76 10.41
N PHE A 75 5.28 11.31 9.78
CA PHE A 75 4.66 10.74 8.58
C PHE A 75 5.67 10.58 7.43
N ARG A 76 6.40 11.66 7.09
CA ARG A 76 7.43 11.63 6.04
C ARG A 76 8.50 10.60 6.34
N THR A 77 8.96 10.54 7.59
CA THR A 77 10.01 9.60 8.01
C THR A 77 9.56 8.15 7.83
N LEU A 78 8.29 7.85 8.16
CA LEU A 78 7.74 6.50 8.06
C LEU A 78 7.36 6.09 6.62
N ASN A 79 7.07 7.05 5.73
CA ASN A 79 6.56 6.82 4.38
C ASN A 79 7.51 7.36 3.28
N ASN A 80 8.82 7.15 3.45
CA ASN A 80 9.83 7.41 2.42
C ASN A 80 9.87 8.88 1.91
N GLY A 81 9.57 9.84 2.79
CA GLY A 81 9.57 11.26 2.48
C GLY A 81 8.27 11.77 1.86
N LEU A 82 7.25 10.93 1.65
CA LEU A 82 5.96 11.31 1.10
C LEU A 82 5.28 12.36 1.98
N SER A 83 4.78 13.44 1.37
CA SER A 83 4.06 14.49 2.11
C SER A 83 2.64 14.04 2.46
N PRO A 84 2.07 14.45 3.60
CA PRO A 84 0.70 14.14 4.01
C PRO A 84 -0.38 14.49 2.98
N GLU A 85 -0.14 15.50 2.15
CA GLU A 85 -1.08 15.99 1.13
C GLU A 85 -1.11 15.08 -0.12
N GLU A 86 -0.13 14.18 -0.25
CA GLU A 86 0.04 13.29 -1.40
C GLU A 86 -0.61 11.91 -1.18
N ILE A 87 -1.32 11.73 -0.05
CA ILE A 87 -2.01 10.47 0.25
C ILE A 87 -3.12 10.19 -0.76
N LYS A 88 -3.34 8.90 -1.04
CA LYS A 88 -4.32 8.45 -2.03
C LYS A 88 -5.34 7.52 -1.39
N ILE A 89 -6.59 7.73 -1.76
CA ILE A 89 -7.72 6.86 -1.38
C ILE A 89 -7.40 5.42 -1.77
N GLY A 90 -7.68 4.50 -0.84
CA GLY A 90 -7.47 3.07 -1.02
C GLY A 90 -6.03 2.59 -0.77
N GLN A 91 -5.07 3.49 -0.56
CA GLN A 91 -3.69 3.15 -0.21
C GLN A 91 -3.49 3.06 1.30
N THR A 92 -2.46 2.34 1.71
CA THR A 92 -2.10 2.13 3.11
C THR A 92 -0.81 2.87 3.44
N TYR A 93 -0.80 3.60 4.56
CA TYR A 93 0.35 4.35 5.05
C TYR A 93 0.66 4.00 6.50
N LYS A 94 1.91 4.25 6.89
CA LYS A 94 2.38 4.08 8.27
C LYS A 94 2.17 5.37 9.06
N LEU A 95 1.49 5.29 10.19
CA LEU A 95 1.34 6.37 11.15
C LEU A 95 2.02 6.00 12.46
N LYS A 96 2.66 6.97 13.12
CA LYS A 96 3.33 6.73 14.40
C LYS A 96 2.30 6.43 15.49
N ASN A 97 2.64 5.49 16.37
CA ASN A 97 1.85 5.19 17.56
C ASN A 97 2.31 6.11 18.70
N TYR A 98 1.38 6.90 19.27
CA TYR A 98 1.69 7.90 20.30
C TYR A 98 1.39 7.40 21.71
#